data_AF-A0A812GR97-F1
#
_entry.id   AF-A0A812GR97-F1
#
_cell.length_a   1.000
_cell.length_b   1.000
_cell.length_c   1.000
_cell.angle_alpha   90.00
_cell.angle_beta   90.00
_cell.angle_gamma   90.00
#
_symmetry.space_group_name_H-M   'P 1'
#
loop_
_entity.id
_entity.type
_entity.pdbx_description
1 polymer ?
#
loop_
_entity_poly.entity_id
_entity_poly.type
_entity_poly.pdbx_seq_one_letter_code
_entity_poly.pdbx_strand_id
1 'polypeptide(L)'
;MNVADQLMMQIGLQDYVTQPLKGIQRTVTQTADTSRQAWEQIGGGAAGLFAGGFAIKEALMPALEMDRALGGVKSLGVMDAELAVLKQSALSFSSEYGTSATDFVNHSALMVNAFGKMSGDTLAEVTASSSTLASAMKSDAETVSKYMKTVYGNYKTEADAMGKGQFSALIAGMTAEANNLYGIGMDEVEAMMDGMHSLTSTLGVDLSEQLAVFGMLRGQMSDGDAVTQYTNFLEGAAAAQDKLGVSFTDSAGNLLPMIDILNNVESLIGGMTGLEARTLLDGAGLGDGSLMLINLLKERDRFAQGLGQLNSVSGLDPAMAKAEAMIDQQERLSASWYAIRAGAFGLVLPAINTVAGAMADGLTTLLGYTQLTQP
;
A
#
# COMPACT_ATOMS: atom_id res chain seq x y z
N MET A 1 -11.46 46.95 -11.62
CA MET A 1 -11.63 45.90 -12.65
C MET A 1 -12.82 46.29 -13.50
N ASN A 2 -12.62 46.42 -14.81
CA ASN A 2 -13.68 46.86 -15.72
C ASN A 2 -14.62 45.68 -16.03
N VAL A 3 -15.87 45.95 -16.44
CA VAL A 3 -16.89 44.92 -16.76
C VAL A 3 -16.39 43.99 -17.90
N ALA A 4 -15.50 44.50 -18.76
CA ALA A 4 -14.81 43.72 -19.78
C ALA A 4 -13.81 42.68 -19.20
N ASP A 5 -13.14 42.98 -18.07
CA ASP A 5 -12.21 42.05 -17.42
C ASP A 5 -12.96 40.94 -16.67
N GLN A 6 -14.13 41.25 -16.10
CA GLN A 6 -15.00 40.26 -15.47
C GLN A 6 -15.64 39.32 -16.51
N LEU A 7 -16.01 39.84 -17.69
CA LEU A 7 -16.49 39.02 -18.81
C LEU A 7 -15.38 38.16 -19.43
N MET A 8 -14.14 38.65 -19.56
CA MET A 8 -12.99 37.87 -20.05
C MET A 8 -12.58 36.78 -19.06
N MET A 9 -12.72 37.01 -17.75
CA MET A 9 -12.49 36.00 -16.71
C MET A 9 -13.64 34.96 -16.64
N GLN A 10 -14.90 35.37 -16.85
CA GLN A 10 -16.04 34.45 -16.95
C GLN A 10 -15.99 33.60 -18.22
N ILE A 11 -15.56 34.17 -19.36
CA ILE A 11 -15.38 33.43 -20.61
C ILE A 11 -14.15 32.52 -20.53
N GLY A 12 -13.06 32.94 -19.86
CA GLY A 12 -11.87 32.11 -19.64
C GLY A 12 -12.09 30.92 -18.69
N LEU A 13 -12.88 31.09 -17.62
CA LEU A 13 -13.26 30.00 -16.71
C LEU A 13 -14.33 29.07 -17.30
N GLN A 14 -15.24 29.62 -18.12
CA GLN A 14 -16.19 28.80 -18.85
C GLN A 14 -15.49 28.00 -19.94
N ASP A 15 -14.45 28.50 -20.62
CA ASP A 15 -13.77 27.72 -21.65
C ASP A 15 -12.82 26.63 -21.08
N TYR A 16 -12.15 26.86 -19.95
CA TYR A 16 -11.27 25.84 -19.33
C TYR A 16 -12.02 24.64 -18.73
N VAL A 17 -13.27 24.82 -18.31
CA VAL A 17 -14.11 23.74 -17.78
C VAL A 17 -15.01 23.14 -18.87
N THR A 18 -15.47 23.96 -19.83
CA THR A 18 -16.42 23.52 -20.87
C THR A 18 -15.72 22.96 -22.11
N GLN A 19 -14.45 23.29 -22.41
CA GLN A 19 -13.72 22.62 -23.50
C GLN A 19 -13.45 21.13 -23.24
N PRO A 20 -12.97 20.70 -22.04
CA PRO A 20 -12.87 19.28 -21.70
C PRO A 20 -14.24 18.60 -21.73
N LEU A 21 -15.28 19.24 -21.21
CA LEU A 21 -16.65 18.70 -21.20
C LEU A 21 -17.28 18.60 -22.60
N LYS A 22 -17.04 19.57 -23.49
CA LYS A 22 -17.43 19.50 -24.90
C LYS A 22 -16.59 18.48 -25.67
N GLY A 23 -15.33 18.30 -25.28
CA GLY A 23 -14.47 17.20 -25.74
C GLY A 23 -15.07 15.86 -25.36
N ILE A 24 -15.43 15.65 -24.09
CA ILE A 24 -16.10 14.45 -23.57
C ILE A 24 -17.45 14.24 -24.26
N GLN A 25 -18.27 15.27 -24.42
CA GLN A 25 -19.57 15.15 -25.09
C GLN A 25 -19.41 14.83 -26.58
N ARG A 26 -18.43 15.43 -27.27
CA ARG A 26 -18.10 15.08 -28.66
C ARG A 26 -17.52 13.69 -28.78
N THR A 27 -16.64 13.26 -27.87
CA THR A 27 -16.06 11.91 -27.86
C THR A 27 -17.13 10.87 -27.53
N VAL A 28 -17.99 11.09 -26.53
CA VAL A 28 -19.10 10.17 -26.20
C VAL A 28 -20.12 10.10 -27.35
N THR A 29 -20.45 11.23 -27.99
CA THR A 29 -21.39 11.24 -29.13
C THR A 29 -20.75 10.64 -30.39
N GLN A 30 -19.50 10.98 -30.71
CA GLN A 30 -18.77 10.36 -31.82
C GLN A 30 -18.51 8.87 -31.57
N THR A 31 -18.22 8.43 -30.35
CA THR A 31 -18.05 7.01 -30.02
C THR A 31 -19.39 6.28 -30.06
N ALA A 32 -20.50 6.89 -29.62
CA ALA A 32 -21.84 6.31 -29.74
C ALA A 32 -22.30 6.21 -31.20
N ASP A 33 -22.03 7.23 -32.02
CA ASP A 33 -22.37 7.26 -33.45
C ASP A 33 -21.45 6.35 -34.28
N THR A 34 -20.15 6.29 -33.96
CA THR A 34 -19.19 5.37 -34.57
C THR A 34 -19.48 3.93 -34.16
N SER A 35 -19.91 3.70 -32.91
CA SER A 35 -20.38 2.40 -32.43
C SER A 35 -21.65 1.98 -33.17
N ARG A 36 -22.67 2.85 -33.27
CA ARG A 36 -23.88 2.57 -34.07
C ARG A 36 -23.56 2.25 -35.52
N GLN A 37 -22.70 3.02 -36.17
CA GLN A 37 -22.28 2.76 -37.55
C GLN A 37 -21.46 1.47 -37.70
N ALA A 38 -20.58 1.15 -36.74
CA ALA A 38 -19.83 -0.09 -36.75
C ALA A 38 -20.73 -1.31 -36.50
N TRP A 39 -21.73 -1.20 -35.62
CA TRP A 39 -22.74 -2.26 -35.37
C TRP A 39 -23.73 -2.42 -36.54
N GLU A 40 -24.14 -1.33 -37.19
CA GLU A 40 -24.93 -1.37 -38.43
C GLU A 40 -24.15 -1.99 -39.60
N GLN A 41 -22.83 -1.81 -39.67
CA GLN A 41 -21.96 -2.46 -40.65
C GLN A 41 -21.63 -3.93 -40.30
N ILE A 42 -21.67 -4.33 -39.03
CA ILE A 42 -21.53 -5.72 -38.59
C ILE A 42 -22.73 -6.58 -39.06
N GLY A 43 -23.89 -5.98 -39.30
CA GLY A 43 -25.06 -6.64 -39.91
C GLY A 43 -24.89 -7.03 -41.39
N GLY A 44 -23.81 -6.61 -42.06
CA GLY A 44 -23.64 -6.69 -43.51
C GLY A 44 -22.31 -7.31 -44.00
N GLY A 45 -21.88 -8.46 -43.48
CA GLY A 45 -20.88 -9.32 -44.12
C GLY A 45 -19.39 -9.00 -43.87
N ALA A 46 -18.54 -10.00 -44.14
CA ALA A 46 -17.17 -10.20 -43.64
C ALA A 46 -16.10 -9.12 -43.98
N ALA A 47 -16.43 -8.04 -44.69
CA ALA A 47 -15.46 -7.02 -45.11
C ALA A 47 -15.33 -5.82 -44.14
N GLY A 48 -16.27 -5.62 -43.21
CA GLY A 48 -16.27 -4.48 -42.27
C GLY A 48 -15.40 -4.65 -41.00
N LEU A 49 -14.84 -5.84 -40.77
CA LEU A 49 -14.25 -6.21 -39.48
C LEU A 49 -12.86 -5.61 -39.20
N PHE A 50 -12.11 -5.19 -40.23
CA PHE A 50 -10.70 -4.81 -40.05
C PHE A 50 -10.49 -3.40 -39.46
N ALA A 51 -11.33 -2.41 -39.80
CA ALA A 51 -11.20 -1.04 -39.27
C ALA A 51 -12.07 -0.79 -38.02
N GLY A 52 -13.31 -1.28 -38.02
CA GLY A 52 -14.22 -1.15 -36.87
C GLY A 52 -13.80 -1.99 -35.67
N GLY A 53 -13.24 -3.19 -35.89
CA GLY A 53 -12.77 -4.07 -34.83
C GLY A 53 -11.61 -3.48 -34.02
N PHE A 54 -10.70 -2.74 -34.66
CA PHE A 54 -9.57 -2.09 -33.97
C PHE A 54 -10.04 -0.90 -33.11
N ALA A 55 -10.93 -0.06 -33.64
CA ALA A 55 -11.48 1.08 -32.90
C ALA A 55 -12.39 0.65 -31.73
N ILE A 56 -13.19 -0.39 -31.91
CA ILE A 56 -14.00 -0.99 -30.83
C ILE A 56 -13.09 -1.63 -29.77
N LYS A 57 -12.06 -2.37 -30.20
CA LYS A 57 -11.08 -2.95 -29.28
C LYS A 57 -10.41 -1.87 -28.44
N GLU A 58 -9.86 -0.82 -29.05
CA GLU A 58 -9.23 0.33 -28.35
C GLU A 58 -10.18 1.01 -27.36
N ALA A 59 -11.46 1.17 -27.72
CA ALA A 59 -12.47 1.73 -26.82
C ALA A 59 -12.77 0.81 -25.61
N LEU A 60 -12.67 -0.50 -25.80
CA LEU A 60 -12.94 -1.52 -24.77
C LEU A 60 -11.70 -1.95 -23.97
N MET A 61 -10.49 -1.63 -24.43
CA MET A 61 -9.22 -2.04 -23.80
C MET A 61 -9.20 -1.77 -22.29
N PRO A 62 -9.54 -0.56 -21.79
CA PRO A 62 -9.57 -0.29 -20.35
C PRO A 62 -10.51 -1.22 -19.57
N ALA A 63 -11.64 -1.56 -20.17
CA ALA A 63 -12.61 -2.44 -19.55
C ALA A 63 -12.10 -3.90 -19.53
N LEU A 64 -11.49 -4.36 -20.63
CA LEU A 64 -10.87 -5.69 -20.74
C LEU A 64 -9.66 -5.87 -19.81
N GLU A 65 -8.84 -4.83 -19.64
CA GLU A 65 -7.72 -4.82 -18.71
C GLU A 65 -8.18 -4.93 -17.26
N MET A 66 -9.22 -4.18 -16.89
CA MET A 66 -9.84 -4.31 -15.56
C MET A 66 -10.46 -5.69 -15.35
N ASP A 67 -11.17 -6.24 -16.34
CA ASP A 67 -11.73 -7.60 -16.27
C ASP A 67 -10.64 -8.65 -16.06
N ARG A 68 -9.51 -8.52 -16.77
CA ARG A 68 -8.35 -9.39 -16.59
C ARG A 68 -7.73 -9.28 -15.19
N ALA A 69 -7.53 -8.05 -14.70
CA ALA A 69 -6.99 -7.82 -13.35
C ALA A 69 -7.92 -8.40 -12.27
N LEU A 70 -9.23 -8.17 -12.39
CA LEU A 70 -10.24 -8.73 -11.48
C LEU A 70 -10.28 -10.26 -11.56
N GLY A 71 -10.04 -10.85 -12.73
CA GLY A 71 -9.88 -12.30 -12.90
C GLY A 71 -8.72 -12.87 -12.06
N GLY A 72 -7.62 -12.13 -11.92
CA GLY A 72 -6.52 -12.47 -11.02
C GLY A 72 -6.96 -12.52 -9.56
N VAL A 73 -7.69 -11.51 -9.08
CA VAL A 73 -8.23 -11.47 -7.71
C VAL A 73 -9.28 -12.56 -7.48
N LYS A 74 -10.16 -12.79 -8.47
CA LYS A 74 -11.16 -13.86 -8.46
C LYS A 74 -10.53 -15.24 -8.25
N SER A 75 -9.36 -15.49 -8.85
CA SER A 75 -8.65 -16.77 -8.72
C SER A 75 -8.24 -17.10 -7.27
N LEU A 76 -8.15 -16.08 -6.41
CA LEU A 76 -7.89 -16.22 -4.97
C LEU A 76 -9.16 -16.52 -4.15
N GLY A 77 -10.31 -16.66 -4.81
CA GLY A 77 -11.58 -17.04 -4.19
C GLY A 77 -12.43 -15.87 -3.70
N VAL A 78 -12.17 -14.65 -4.18
CA VAL A 78 -13.01 -13.46 -3.96
C VAL A 78 -14.28 -13.55 -4.81
N MET A 79 -15.44 -13.25 -4.23
CA MET A 79 -16.74 -13.41 -4.89
C MET A 79 -17.03 -12.30 -5.89
N ASP A 80 -17.85 -12.58 -6.90
CA ASP A 80 -18.18 -11.59 -7.96
C ASP A 80 -18.82 -10.29 -7.42
N ALA A 81 -19.62 -10.37 -6.35
CA ALA A 81 -20.20 -9.21 -5.69
C ALA A 81 -19.12 -8.32 -5.03
N GLU A 82 -18.08 -8.94 -4.48
CA GLU A 82 -16.94 -8.25 -3.84
C GLU A 82 -16.01 -7.63 -4.89
N LEU A 83 -15.84 -8.30 -6.03
CA LEU A 83 -15.07 -7.77 -7.17
C LEU A 83 -15.69 -6.50 -7.74
N ALA A 84 -17.02 -6.35 -7.69
CA ALA A 84 -17.68 -5.13 -8.14
C ALA A 84 -17.34 -3.93 -7.23
N VAL A 85 -17.34 -4.12 -5.91
CA VAL A 85 -16.91 -3.12 -4.92
C VAL A 85 -15.45 -2.75 -5.13
N LEU A 86 -14.59 -3.76 -5.30
CA LEU A 86 -13.16 -3.56 -5.55
C LEU A 86 -12.92 -2.77 -6.84
N LYS A 87 -13.62 -3.12 -7.93
CA LYS A 87 -13.55 -2.40 -9.21
C LYS A 87 -13.91 -0.93 -9.03
N GLN A 88 -15.03 -0.65 -8.35
CA GLN A 88 -15.46 0.73 -8.14
C GLN A 88 -14.44 1.52 -7.31
N SER A 89 -13.89 0.90 -6.28
CA SER A 89 -12.87 1.48 -5.41
C SER A 89 -11.58 1.77 -6.17
N ALA A 90 -11.14 0.84 -7.03
CA ALA A 90 -9.96 1.01 -7.89
C ALA A 90 -10.12 2.20 -8.85
N LEU A 91 -11.28 2.34 -9.49
CA LEU A 91 -11.57 3.45 -10.39
C LEU A 91 -11.62 4.80 -9.65
N SER A 92 -12.18 4.81 -8.43
CA SER A 92 -12.20 5.99 -7.57
C SER A 92 -10.80 6.41 -7.14
N PHE A 93 -10.05 5.46 -6.58
CA PHE A 93 -8.67 5.68 -6.11
C PHE A 93 -7.75 6.16 -7.24
N SER A 94 -7.85 5.52 -8.40
CA SER A 94 -7.14 5.91 -9.62
C SER A 94 -7.44 7.35 -10.03
N SER A 95 -8.72 7.75 -10.00
CA SER A 95 -9.13 9.11 -10.35
C SER A 95 -8.67 10.15 -9.32
N GLU A 96 -8.60 9.78 -8.05
CA GLU A 96 -8.23 10.68 -6.95
C GLU A 96 -6.71 10.91 -6.88
N TYR A 97 -5.92 9.83 -6.92
CA TYR A 97 -4.47 9.85 -6.74
C TYR A 97 -3.68 9.84 -8.06
N GLY A 98 -4.36 9.68 -9.20
CA GLY A 98 -3.72 9.58 -10.51
C GLY A 98 -2.94 8.30 -10.77
N THR A 99 -3.23 7.25 -10.01
CA THR A 99 -2.59 5.95 -10.11
C THR A 99 -3.35 5.03 -11.07
N SER A 100 -2.75 3.90 -11.44
CA SER A 100 -3.38 2.89 -12.31
C SER A 100 -4.44 2.08 -11.56
N ALA A 101 -5.68 2.09 -12.08
CA ALA A 101 -6.77 1.28 -11.53
C ALA A 101 -6.50 -0.24 -11.62
N THR A 102 -5.80 -0.70 -12.66
CA THR A 102 -5.41 -2.11 -12.77
C THR A 102 -4.33 -2.48 -11.77
N ASP A 103 -3.41 -1.56 -11.49
CA ASP A 103 -2.35 -1.80 -10.49
C ASP A 103 -2.95 -1.85 -9.09
N PHE A 104 -3.95 -1.02 -8.80
CA PHE A 104 -4.74 -1.13 -7.57
C PHE A 104 -5.38 -2.52 -7.44
N VAL A 105 -6.05 -3.01 -8.49
CA VAL A 105 -6.67 -4.35 -8.47
C VAL A 105 -5.60 -5.44 -8.30
N ASN A 106 -4.45 -5.34 -8.98
CA ASN A 106 -3.36 -6.29 -8.81
C ASN A 106 -2.77 -6.24 -7.38
N HIS A 107 -2.65 -5.05 -6.79
CA HIS A 107 -2.22 -4.85 -5.41
C HIS A 107 -3.20 -5.51 -4.43
N SER A 108 -4.51 -5.47 -4.71
CA SER A 108 -5.50 -6.17 -3.88
C SER A 108 -5.26 -7.69 -3.83
N ALA A 109 -4.76 -8.30 -4.91
CA ALA A 109 -4.41 -9.72 -4.89
C ALA A 109 -3.25 -10.01 -3.90
N LEU A 110 -2.26 -9.11 -3.84
CA LEU A 110 -1.20 -9.16 -2.84
C LEU A 110 -1.75 -8.99 -1.41
N MET A 111 -2.73 -8.10 -1.22
CA MET A 111 -3.38 -7.89 0.08
C MET A 111 -4.20 -9.10 0.54
N VAL A 112 -4.88 -9.80 -0.36
CA VAL A 112 -5.53 -11.08 -0.04
C VAL A 112 -4.50 -12.10 0.45
N ASN A 113 -3.31 -12.16 -0.15
CA ASN A 113 -2.24 -13.05 0.29
C ASN A 113 -1.61 -12.61 1.62
N ALA A 114 -1.52 -11.31 1.88
CA ALA A 114 -0.93 -10.75 3.09
C ALA A 114 -1.84 -10.93 4.32
N PHE A 115 -3.13 -10.64 4.17
CA PHE A 115 -4.09 -10.58 5.27
C PHE A 115 -5.05 -11.77 5.31
N GLY A 116 -5.10 -12.59 4.27
CA GLY A 116 -6.07 -13.66 4.08
C GLY A 116 -7.42 -13.15 3.57
N LYS A 117 -8.42 -14.05 3.54
CA LYS A 117 -9.78 -13.72 3.07
C LYS A 117 -10.41 -12.59 3.89
N MET A 118 -11.17 -11.75 3.19
CA MET A 118 -11.84 -10.57 3.72
C MET A 118 -13.00 -10.19 2.80
N SER A 119 -13.92 -9.35 3.29
CA SER A 119 -15.03 -8.83 2.49
C SER A 119 -14.54 -7.90 1.38
N GLY A 120 -15.37 -7.64 0.37
CA GLY A 120 -15.04 -6.68 -0.70
C GLY A 120 -14.72 -5.27 -0.19
N ASP A 121 -15.48 -4.78 0.79
CA ASP A 121 -15.25 -3.46 1.41
C ASP A 121 -13.91 -3.42 2.15
N THR A 122 -13.66 -4.44 3.00
CA THR A 122 -12.38 -4.54 3.73
C THR A 122 -11.19 -4.69 2.78
N LEU A 123 -11.36 -5.44 1.68
CA LEU A 123 -10.31 -5.56 0.66
C LEU A 123 -10.00 -4.24 0.00
N ALA A 124 -11.04 -3.47 -0.35
CA ALA A 124 -10.86 -2.13 -0.90
C ALA A 124 -10.15 -1.20 0.08
N GLU A 125 -10.54 -1.19 1.36
CA GLU A 125 -9.91 -0.37 2.41
C GLU A 125 -8.43 -0.72 2.63
N VAL A 126 -8.12 -2.02 2.73
CA VAL A 126 -6.74 -2.50 2.91
C VAL A 126 -5.89 -2.15 1.70
N THR A 127 -6.43 -2.35 0.49
CA THR A 127 -5.73 -2.03 -0.76
C THR A 127 -5.51 -0.53 -0.93
N ALA A 128 -6.48 0.30 -0.52
CA ALA A 128 -6.34 1.75 -0.54
C ALA A 128 -5.28 2.23 0.44
N SER A 129 -5.27 1.69 1.67
CA SER A 129 -4.27 2.03 2.68
C SER A 129 -2.86 1.61 2.23
N SER A 130 -2.69 0.39 1.69
CA SER A 130 -1.40 -0.08 1.20
C SER A 130 -0.94 0.67 -0.04
N SER A 131 -1.84 0.99 -0.98
CA SER A 131 -1.50 1.77 -2.18
C SER A 131 -1.13 3.21 -1.83
N THR A 132 -1.83 3.81 -0.87
CA THR A 132 -1.50 5.15 -0.35
C THR A 132 -0.12 5.14 0.29
N LEU A 133 0.20 4.12 1.09
CA LEU A 133 1.55 3.98 1.65
C LEU A 133 2.60 3.84 0.54
N ALA A 134 2.36 2.99 -0.46
CA ALA A 134 3.26 2.80 -1.60
C ALA A 134 3.56 4.14 -2.30
N SER A 135 2.53 4.94 -2.57
CA SER A 135 2.69 6.28 -3.13
C SER A 135 3.44 7.22 -2.19
N ALA A 136 3.06 7.30 -0.92
CA ALA A 136 3.68 8.16 0.09
C ALA A 136 5.18 7.87 0.28
N MET A 137 5.55 6.60 0.13
CA MET A 137 6.90 6.09 0.32
C MET A 137 7.70 5.92 -0.97
N LYS A 138 7.09 6.16 -2.14
CA LYS A 138 7.67 5.89 -3.46
C LYS A 138 8.18 4.44 -3.60
N SER A 139 7.39 3.49 -3.11
CA SER A 139 7.71 2.06 -3.12
C SER A 139 6.75 1.28 -4.02
N ASP A 140 7.15 0.08 -4.40
CA ASP A 140 6.34 -0.84 -5.18
C ASP A 140 5.36 -1.62 -4.30
N ALA A 141 4.33 -2.18 -4.94
CA ALA A 141 3.27 -2.93 -4.26
C ALA A 141 3.77 -4.23 -3.61
N GLU A 142 4.83 -4.85 -4.13
CA GLU A 142 5.35 -6.10 -3.57
C GLU A 142 6.07 -5.85 -2.25
N THR A 143 6.93 -4.83 -2.20
CA THR A 143 7.64 -4.41 -0.98
C THR A 143 6.64 -4.00 0.11
N VAL A 144 5.65 -3.15 -0.22
CA VAL A 144 4.61 -2.78 0.73
C VAL A 144 3.78 -3.98 1.19
N SER A 145 3.46 -4.91 0.28
CA SER A 145 2.73 -6.11 0.65
C SER A 145 3.51 -7.04 1.58
N LYS A 146 4.82 -7.19 1.39
CA LYS A 146 5.67 -8.01 2.28
C LYS A 146 5.69 -7.42 3.68
N TYR A 147 5.95 -6.12 3.78
CA TYR A 147 5.88 -5.39 5.05
C TYR A 147 4.53 -5.56 5.74
N MET A 148 3.42 -5.26 5.04
CA MET A 148 2.07 -5.37 5.60
C MET A 148 1.75 -6.80 6.05
N LYS A 149 2.20 -7.82 5.30
CA LYS A 149 2.05 -9.23 5.68
C LYS A 149 2.79 -9.55 6.96
N THR A 150 4.04 -9.12 7.09
CA THR A 150 4.85 -9.36 8.28
C THR A 150 4.26 -8.67 9.50
N VAL A 151 3.88 -7.40 9.36
CA VAL A 151 3.22 -6.64 10.45
C VAL A 151 1.89 -7.27 10.85
N TYR A 152 1.02 -7.61 9.90
CA TYR A 152 -0.24 -8.29 10.21
C TYR A 152 -0.01 -9.67 10.86
N GLY A 153 1.01 -10.42 10.43
CA GLY A 153 1.38 -11.70 11.04
C GLY A 153 1.82 -11.55 12.49
N ASN A 154 2.66 -10.55 12.77
CA ASN A 154 3.20 -10.26 14.09
C ASN A 154 2.14 -9.75 15.09
N TYR A 155 1.13 -9.01 14.60
CA TYR A 155 0.07 -8.39 15.41
C TYR A 155 -1.32 -8.90 15.04
N LYS A 156 -1.42 -10.18 14.70
CA LYS A 156 -2.64 -10.75 14.13
C LYS A 156 -3.84 -10.61 15.06
N THR A 157 -3.64 -10.84 16.36
CA THR A 157 -4.72 -10.78 17.36
C THR A 157 -5.28 -9.37 17.48
N GLU A 158 -4.40 -8.38 17.53
CA GLU A 158 -4.71 -6.96 17.61
C GLU A 158 -5.37 -6.49 16.32
N ALA A 159 -4.84 -6.90 15.16
CA ALA A 159 -5.37 -6.56 13.85
C ALA A 159 -6.77 -7.13 13.62
N ASP A 160 -7.02 -8.39 14.03
CA ASP A 160 -8.33 -9.01 13.91
C ASP A 160 -9.35 -8.38 14.88
N ALA A 161 -8.92 -7.98 16.08
CA ALA A 161 -9.78 -7.30 17.04
C ALA A 161 -10.13 -5.86 16.62
N MET A 162 -9.19 -5.14 16.02
CA MET A 162 -9.39 -3.78 15.49
C MET A 162 -10.18 -3.79 14.17
N GLY A 163 -10.03 -4.84 13.37
CA GLY A 163 -10.51 -4.90 12.00
C GLY A 163 -9.42 -4.54 11.00
N LYS A 164 -9.25 -5.37 9.96
CA LYS A 164 -8.12 -5.30 9.03
C LYS A 164 -8.02 -3.98 8.26
N GLY A 165 -9.16 -3.38 7.90
CA GLY A 165 -9.20 -2.07 7.23
C GLY A 165 -8.60 -0.98 8.12
N GLN A 166 -9.14 -0.82 9.34
CA GLN A 166 -8.62 0.14 10.32
C GLN A 166 -7.15 -0.12 10.69
N PHE A 167 -6.79 -1.40 10.90
CA PHE A 167 -5.41 -1.78 11.16
C PHE A 167 -4.48 -1.36 10.02
N SER A 168 -4.83 -1.67 8.76
CA SER A 168 -4.02 -1.30 7.60
C SER A 168 -3.84 0.22 7.45
N ALA A 169 -4.87 1.00 7.75
CA ALA A 169 -4.82 2.46 7.76
C ALA A 169 -3.88 2.99 8.85
N LEU A 170 -3.96 2.43 10.06
CA LEU A 170 -3.06 2.77 11.16
C LEU A 170 -1.60 2.46 10.81
N ILE A 171 -1.33 1.26 10.30
CA ILE A 171 0.03 0.85 9.91
C ILE A 171 0.56 1.79 8.83
N ALA A 172 -0.21 2.04 7.76
CA ALA A 172 0.20 2.93 6.68
C ALA A 172 0.49 4.36 7.17
N GLY A 173 -0.38 4.94 7.99
CA GLY A 173 -0.12 6.25 8.57
C GLY A 173 1.13 6.28 9.45
N MET A 174 1.31 5.26 10.28
CA MET A 174 2.44 5.18 11.21
C MET A 174 3.78 5.03 10.47
N THR A 175 3.83 4.21 9.43
CA THR A 175 5.03 4.07 8.58
C THR A 175 5.36 5.36 7.83
N ALA A 176 4.34 6.03 7.27
CA ALA A 176 4.54 7.31 6.59
C ALA A 176 5.01 8.42 7.54
N GLU A 177 4.52 8.42 8.77
CA GLU A 177 4.96 9.32 9.83
C GLU A 177 6.40 9.01 10.27
N ALA A 178 6.75 7.74 10.41
CA ALA A 178 8.12 7.34 10.69
C ALA A 178 9.08 7.80 9.56
N ASN A 179 8.63 7.81 8.30
CA ASN A 179 9.38 8.44 7.22
C ASN A 179 9.48 9.96 7.35
N ASN A 180 8.42 10.66 7.81
CA ASN A 180 8.51 12.10 8.09
C ASN A 180 9.55 12.41 9.17
N LEU A 181 9.55 11.63 10.25
CA LEU A 181 10.38 11.89 11.43
C LEU A 181 11.85 11.52 11.21
N TYR A 182 12.10 10.42 10.53
CA TYR A 182 13.43 9.82 10.48
C TYR A 182 13.95 9.56 9.04
N GLY A 183 13.16 9.84 8.00
CA GLY A 183 13.58 9.69 6.60
C GLY A 183 13.64 8.25 6.09
N ILE A 184 12.94 7.33 6.78
CA ILE A 184 13.10 5.88 6.62
C ILE A 184 12.46 5.36 5.35
N GLY A 185 13.20 4.67 4.50
CA GLY A 185 12.71 4.05 3.26
C GLY A 185 11.77 2.87 3.53
N MET A 186 10.95 2.53 2.53
CA MET A 186 10.05 1.37 2.64
C MET A 186 10.80 0.04 2.63
N ASP A 187 11.85 -0.04 1.80
CA ASP A 187 12.82 -1.13 1.75
C ASP A 187 13.56 -1.30 3.07
N GLU A 188 13.97 -0.20 3.70
CA GLU A 188 14.65 -0.23 5.00
C GLU A 188 13.71 -0.75 6.11
N VAL A 189 12.45 -0.31 6.12
CA VAL A 189 11.45 -0.77 7.10
C VAL A 189 11.04 -2.22 6.87
N GLU A 190 10.92 -2.65 5.60
CA GLU A 190 10.64 -4.03 5.24
C GLU A 190 11.80 -4.95 5.66
N ALA A 191 13.04 -4.58 5.35
CA ALA A 191 14.23 -5.33 5.75
C ALA A 191 14.40 -5.40 7.28
N MET A 192 14.06 -4.34 8.01
CA MET A 192 14.05 -4.36 9.47
C MET A 192 13.02 -5.37 10.01
N MET A 193 11.80 -5.35 9.48
CA MET A 193 10.75 -6.30 9.89
C MET A 193 11.10 -7.74 9.52
N ASP A 194 11.71 -7.96 8.35
CA ASP A 194 12.19 -9.28 7.96
C ASP A 194 13.35 -9.72 8.87
N GLY A 195 14.32 -8.86 9.16
CA GLY A 195 15.47 -9.20 10.01
C GLY A 195 15.10 -9.53 11.46
N MET A 196 14.08 -8.89 12.03
CA MET A 196 13.62 -9.15 13.39
C MET A 196 12.53 -10.24 13.47
N HIS A 197 11.93 -10.62 12.34
CA HIS A 197 10.78 -11.53 12.26
C HIS A 197 9.71 -11.20 13.31
N SER A 198 9.36 -12.16 14.18
CA SER A 198 8.36 -12.02 15.23
C SER A 198 8.96 -11.77 16.62
N LEU A 199 10.27 -11.54 16.73
CA LEU A 199 10.96 -11.44 18.03
C LEU A 199 10.38 -10.30 18.89
N THR A 200 10.23 -9.12 18.30
CA THR A 200 9.72 -7.93 18.96
C THR A 200 8.27 -8.11 19.43
N SER A 201 7.39 -8.61 18.56
CA SER A 201 5.99 -8.86 18.94
C SER A 201 5.85 -9.98 19.98
N THR A 202 6.72 -11.00 19.95
CA THR A 202 6.76 -12.05 20.97
C THR A 202 7.13 -11.50 22.35
N LEU A 203 7.94 -10.45 22.38
CA LEU A 203 8.31 -9.72 23.59
C LEU A 203 7.32 -8.60 23.94
N GLY A 204 6.19 -8.48 23.24
CA GLY A 204 5.16 -7.48 23.52
C GLY A 204 5.54 -6.04 23.13
N VAL A 205 6.51 -5.86 22.23
CA VAL A 205 6.95 -4.54 21.78
C VAL A 205 6.03 -4.03 20.67
N ASP A 206 5.46 -2.83 20.85
CA ASP A 206 4.61 -2.16 19.87
C ASP A 206 5.36 -1.73 18.61
N LEU A 207 4.65 -1.66 17.47
CA LEU A 207 5.24 -1.26 16.19
C LEU A 207 5.82 0.16 16.22
N SER A 208 5.16 1.09 16.92
CA SER A 208 5.61 2.46 17.04
C SER A 208 6.97 2.55 17.75
N GLU A 209 7.19 1.74 18.78
CA GLU A 209 8.48 1.65 19.47
C GLU A 209 9.55 1.07 18.56
N GLN A 210 9.23 0.02 17.79
CA GLN A 210 10.18 -0.55 16.82
C GLN A 210 10.60 0.46 15.76
N LEU A 211 9.63 1.19 15.19
CA LEU A 211 9.90 2.23 14.20
C LEU A 211 10.71 3.39 14.80
N ALA A 212 10.43 3.78 16.05
CA ALA A 212 11.18 4.82 16.75
C ALA A 212 12.63 4.39 17.02
N VAL A 213 12.85 3.18 17.56
CA VAL A 213 14.19 2.65 17.84
C VAL A 213 15.00 2.57 16.55
N PHE A 214 14.44 1.94 15.51
CA PHE A 214 15.14 1.82 14.23
C PHE A 214 15.36 3.16 13.53
N GLY A 215 14.39 4.07 13.59
CA GLY A 215 14.51 5.44 13.09
C GLY A 215 15.65 6.22 13.75
N MET A 216 15.82 6.07 15.07
CA MET A 216 16.93 6.70 15.81
C MET A 216 18.28 6.07 15.47
N LEU A 217 18.36 4.75 15.34
CA LEU A 217 19.63 4.05 15.11
C LEU A 217 20.20 4.28 13.72
N ARG A 218 19.39 4.23 12.66
CA ARG A 218 19.89 4.40 11.28
C ARG A 218 20.55 5.76 11.05
N GLY A 219 20.14 6.79 11.80
CA GLY A 219 20.76 8.12 11.70
C GLY A 219 22.25 8.11 12.07
N GLN A 220 22.74 7.03 12.67
CA GLN A 220 24.10 6.92 13.22
C GLN A 220 24.90 5.72 12.68
N MET A 221 24.24 4.74 12.03
CA MET A 221 24.87 3.48 11.57
C MET A 221 24.14 2.88 10.36
N SER A 222 24.64 1.77 9.82
CA SER A 222 23.96 1.05 8.73
C SER A 222 22.69 0.33 9.21
N ASP A 223 21.73 0.08 8.31
CA ASP A 223 20.47 -0.58 8.68
C ASP A 223 20.68 -1.98 9.28
N GLY A 224 21.64 -2.74 8.73
CA GLY A 224 22.00 -4.07 9.26
C GLY A 224 22.59 -4.02 10.66
N ASP A 225 23.39 -2.98 10.97
CA ASP A 225 23.90 -2.76 12.33
C ASP A 225 22.78 -2.38 13.28
N ALA A 226 21.84 -1.53 12.86
CA ALA A 226 20.70 -1.13 13.67
C ALA A 226 19.81 -2.32 14.03
N VAL A 227 19.51 -3.19 13.06
CA VAL A 227 18.79 -4.46 13.30
C VAL A 227 19.56 -5.36 14.25
N THR A 228 20.87 -5.56 14.03
CA THR A 228 21.72 -6.41 14.88
C THR A 228 21.76 -5.92 16.32
N GLN A 229 21.94 -4.60 16.53
CA GLN A 229 21.97 -4.02 17.87
C GLN A 229 20.64 -4.20 18.59
N TYR A 230 19.53 -3.98 17.91
CA TYR A 230 18.23 -4.13 18.53
C TYR A 230 17.92 -5.58 18.85
N THR A 231 18.20 -6.51 17.94
CA THR A 231 18.07 -7.96 18.17
C THR A 231 18.92 -8.43 19.35
N ASN A 232 20.19 -8.04 19.43
CA ASN A 232 21.07 -8.40 20.55
C ASN A 232 20.54 -7.88 21.89
N PHE A 233 19.98 -6.67 21.92
CA PHE A 233 19.32 -6.16 23.11
C PHE A 233 18.09 -7.01 23.48
N LEU A 234 17.20 -7.29 22.52
CA LEU A 234 15.97 -8.06 22.75
C LEU A 234 16.27 -9.48 23.27
N GLU A 235 17.24 -10.17 22.68
CA GLU A 235 17.67 -11.50 23.11
C GLU A 235 18.38 -11.48 24.48
N GLY A 236 19.14 -10.42 24.75
CA GLY A 236 19.92 -10.26 25.99
C GLY A 236 19.11 -9.73 27.18
N ALA A 237 17.97 -9.07 26.95
CA ALA A 237 17.26 -8.28 27.96
C ALA A 237 16.93 -9.08 29.22
N ALA A 238 16.38 -10.30 29.06
CA ALA A 238 15.99 -11.15 30.19
C ALA A 238 17.17 -11.61 31.05
N ALA A 239 18.34 -11.88 30.45
CA ALA A 239 19.54 -12.26 31.20
C ALA A 239 20.26 -11.05 31.80
N ALA A 240 20.21 -9.91 31.11
CA ALA A 240 20.87 -8.69 31.53
C ALA A 240 20.22 -8.09 32.78
N GLN A 241 18.88 -8.11 32.89
CA GLN A 241 18.18 -7.58 34.06
C GLN A 241 18.66 -8.21 35.39
N ASP A 242 18.86 -9.54 35.40
CA ASP A 242 19.32 -10.25 36.61
C ASP A 242 20.75 -9.86 37.00
N LYS A 243 21.64 -9.72 36.02
CA LYS A 243 23.05 -9.35 36.27
C LYS A 243 23.23 -7.90 36.67
N LEU A 244 22.39 -7.03 36.11
CA LEU A 244 22.43 -5.59 36.36
C LEU A 244 21.61 -5.16 37.58
N GLY A 245 20.70 -6.02 38.06
CA GLY A 245 19.83 -5.72 39.19
C GLY A 245 18.77 -4.65 38.90
N VAL A 246 18.33 -4.54 37.63
CA VAL A 246 17.26 -3.64 37.18
C VAL A 246 16.27 -4.40 36.32
N SER A 247 15.02 -3.94 36.24
CA SER A 247 14.02 -4.61 35.40
C SER A 247 14.09 -4.15 33.94
N PHE A 248 14.10 -5.11 33.01
CA PHE A 248 13.87 -4.87 31.58
C PHE A 248 12.59 -5.53 31.08
N THR A 249 12.05 -6.50 31.83
CA THR A 249 10.77 -7.13 31.50
C THR A 249 9.75 -6.92 32.62
N ASP A 250 8.47 -7.03 32.28
CA ASP A 250 7.38 -7.12 33.25
C ASP A 250 7.30 -8.54 33.87
N SER A 251 6.29 -8.75 34.74
CA SER A 251 6.05 -10.04 35.38
C SER A 251 5.56 -11.15 34.44
N ALA A 252 5.09 -10.81 33.24
CA ALA A 252 4.67 -11.75 32.21
C ALA A 252 5.81 -12.08 31.23
N GLY A 253 6.96 -11.42 31.36
CA GLY A 253 8.12 -11.60 30.48
C GLY A 253 8.08 -10.71 29.23
N ASN A 254 7.13 -9.79 29.13
CA ASN A 254 7.13 -8.79 28.06
C ASN A 254 8.20 -7.76 28.36
N LEU A 255 8.80 -7.20 27.31
CA LEU A 255 9.71 -6.08 27.45
C LEU A 255 8.97 -4.88 28.05
N LEU A 256 9.59 -4.18 29.00
CA LEU A 256 9.08 -2.89 29.44
C LEU A 256 9.19 -1.87 28.29
N PRO A 257 8.36 -0.81 28.29
CA PRO A 257 8.52 0.29 27.34
C PRO A 257 9.96 0.78 27.34
N MET A 258 10.54 1.03 26.16
CA MET A 258 11.93 1.40 26.02
C MET A 258 12.28 2.65 26.85
N ILE A 259 11.36 3.60 27.02
CA ILE A 259 11.56 4.76 27.90
C ILE A 259 11.82 4.35 29.36
N ASP A 260 11.11 3.34 29.86
CA ASP A 260 11.30 2.83 31.22
C ASP A 260 12.62 2.04 31.34
N ILE A 261 13.00 1.32 30.29
CA ILE A 261 14.32 0.67 30.21
C ILE A 261 15.44 1.71 30.23
N LEU A 262 15.31 2.79 29.46
CA LEU A 262 16.30 3.88 29.46
C LEU A 262 16.41 4.54 30.84
N ASN A 263 15.30 4.75 31.55
CA ASN A 263 15.31 5.24 32.95
C ASN A 263 16.10 4.31 33.89
N ASN A 264 15.86 3.00 33.77
CA ASN A 264 16.51 1.99 34.60
C ASN A 264 18.02 1.91 34.29
N VAL A 265 18.39 1.99 33.01
CA VAL A 265 19.79 2.03 32.57
C VAL A 265 20.48 3.31 33.05
N GLU A 266 19.85 4.48 32.91
CA GLU A 266 20.40 5.77 33.37
C GLU A 266 20.76 5.73 34.86
N SER A 267 19.89 5.13 35.67
CA SER A 267 20.11 4.97 37.11
C SER A 267 21.33 4.10 37.45
N LEU A 268 21.68 3.15 36.57
CA LEU A 268 22.85 2.28 36.74
C LEU A 268 24.16 2.94 36.29
N ILE A 269 24.14 3.61 35.14
CA ILE A 269 25.35 4.10 34.49
C ILE A 269 25.62 5.59 34.77
N GLY A 270 24.78 6.23 35.57
CA GLY A 270 24.93 7.62 35.97
C GLY A 270 26.33 7.92 36.52
N GLY A 271 27.03 8.86 35.89
CA GLY A 271 28.39 9.25 36.29
C GLY A 271 29.52 8.37 35.74
N MET A 272 29.21 7.28 35.03
CA MET A 272 30.20 6.48 34.30
C MET A 272 30.63 7.18 33.01
N THR A 273 31.86 6.92 32.58
CA THR A 273 32.28 7.21 31.20
C THR A 273 31.54 6.30 30.21
N GLY A 274 31.44 6.71 28.95
CA GLY A 274 30.79 5.89 27.92
C GLY A 274 31.42 4.50 27.74
N LEU A 275 32.73 4.36 27.99
CA LEU A 275 33.42 3.08 27.92
C LEU A 275 33.09 2.17 29.11
N GLU A 276 33.02 2.72 30.32
CA GLU A 276 32.63 1.99 31.53
C GLU A 276 31.19 1.51 31.44
N ALA A 277 30.27 2.40 31.03
CA ALA A 277 28.87 2.07 30.82
C ALA A 277 28.72 0.94 29.80
N ARG A 278 29.40 1.04 28.65
CA ARG A 278 29.38 -0.02 27.63
C ARG A 278 29.93 -1.33 28.17
N THR A 279 31.05 -1.31 28.87
CA THR A 279 31.67 -2.53 29.42
C THR A 279 30.75 -3.24 30.41
N LEU A 280 30.04 -2.48 31.25
CA LEU A 280 29.07 -3.02 32.19
C LEU A 280 27.89 -3.71 31.48
N LEU A 281 27.28 -3.01 30.51
CA LEU A 281 26.13 -3.52 29.75
C LEU A 281 26.53 -4.71 28.86
N ASP A 282 27.69 -4.66 28.19
CA ASP A 282 28.23 -5.75 27.38
C ASP A 282 28.48 -6.99 28.25
N GLY A 283 29.07 -6.80 29.44
CA GLY A 283 29.30 -7.87 30.41
C GLY A 283 28.02 -8.50 30.96
N ALA A 284 26.91 -7.77 30.96
CA ALA A 284 25.59 -8.30 31.29
C ALA A 284 25.03 -9.22 30.18
N GLY A 285 25.61 -9.21 28.99
CA GLY A 285 25.19 -10.03 27.85
C GLY A 285 24.30 -9.30 26.85
N LEU A 286 24.27 -7.96 26.89
CA LEU A 286 23.55 -7.15 25.90
C LEU A 286 24.28 -7.03 24.56
N GLY A 287 25.57 -7.40 24.52
CA GLY A 287 26.39 -7.33 23.29
C GLY A 287 26.29 -5.95 22.63
N ASP A 288 26.13 -5.91 21.30
CA ASP A 288 26.01 -4.62 20.61
C ASP A 288 24.75 -3.82 21.00
N GLY A 289 23.76 -4.46 21.63
CA GLY A 289 22.58 -3.80 22.21
C GLY A 289 22.91 -2.79 23.32
N SER A 290 24.08 -2.89 23.96
CA SER A 290 24.57 -1.87 24.89
C SER A 290 24.79 -0.53 24.22
N LEU A 291 25.32 -0.54 22.98
CA LEU A 291 25.59 0.69 22.24
C LEU A 291 24.28 1.37 21.84
N MET A 292 23.27 0.59 21.44
CA MET A 292 21.91 1.09 21.21
C MET A 292 21.38 1.81 22.45
N LEU A 293 21.38 1.16 23.62
CA LEU A 293 20.86 1.78 24.85
C LEU A 293 21.58 3.08 25.21
N ILE A 294 22.91 3.10 25.09
CA ILE A 294 23.70 4.30 25.35
C ILE A 294 23.36 5.43 24.37
N ASN A 295 23.18 5.10 23.09
CA ASN A 295 22.85 6.10 22.06
C ASN A 295 21.41 6.62 22.21
N LEU A 296 20.45 5.75 22.46
CA LEU A 296 19.07 6.13 22.77
C LEU A 296 18.98 6.95 24.04
N LEU A 297 19.77 6.65 25.07
CA LEU A 297 19.80 7.44 26.30
C LEU A 297 20.33 8.86 26.06
N LYS A 298 21.37 9.02 25.23
CA LYS A 298 21.89 10.34 24.84
C LYS A 298 20.87 11.17 24.06
N GLU A 299 20.04 10.53 23.24
CA GLU A 299 18.99 11.18 22.45
C GLU A 299 17.58 10.91 23.00
N ARG A 300 17.46 10.68 24.31
CA ARG A 300 16.22 10.22 24.95
C ARG A 300 15.03 11.13 24.68
N ASP A 301 15.22 12.45 24.74
CA ASP A 301 14.14 13.41 24.51
C ASP A 301 13.63 13.34 23.07
N ARG A 302 14.54 13.20 22.11
CA ARG A 302 14.19 13.04 20.69
C ARG A 302 13.49 11.70 20.44
N PHE A 303 13.97 10.63 21.05
CA PHE A 303 13.30 9.32 21.00
C PHE A 303 11.88 9.39 21.58
N ALA A 304 11.72 9.97 22.78
CA ALA A 304 10.41 10.12 23.43
C ALA A 304 9.44 10.97 22.61
N GLN A 305 9.92 12.07 22.02
CA GLN A 305 9.12 12.94 21.17
C GLN A 305 8.68 12.22 19.88
N GLY A 306 9.57 11.47 19.25
CA GLY A 306 9.25 10.70 18.04
C GLY A 306 8.27 9.57 18.32
N LEU A 307 8.48 8.81 19.41
CA LEU A 307 7.55 7.77 19.85
C LEU A 307 6.16 8.35 20.16
N GLY A 308 6.09 9.51 20.82
CA GLY A 308 4.83 10.21 21.07
C GLY A 308 4.08 10.61 19.79
N GLN A 309 4.81 11.06 18.75
CA GLN A 309 4.22 11.38 17.45
C GLN A 309 3.70 10.12 16.74
N LEU A 310 4.47 9.03 16.73
CA LEU A 310 4.03 7.74 16.18
C LEU A 310 2.79 7.19 16.90
N ASN A 311 2.75 7.26 18.23
CA ASN A 311 1.61 6.82 19.04
C ASN A 311 0.37 7.71 18.86
N SER A 312 0.53 8.94 18.36
CA SER A 312 -0.60 9.83 18.07
C SER A 312 -1.29 9.54 16.74
N VAL A 313 -0.65 8.74 15.88
CA VAL A 313 -1.25 8.30 14.62
C VAL A 313 -2.40 7.35 14.91
N SER A 314 -3.56 7.63 14.33
CA SER A 314 -4.79 6.84 14.52
C SER A 314 -5.40 6.33 13.22
N GLY A 315 -4.79 6.64 12.08
CA GLY A 315 -5.31 6.32 10.76
C GLY A 315 -4.37 6.76 9.64
N LEU A 316 -4.93 6.88 8.44
CA LEU A 316 -4.17 7.02 7.19
C LEU A 316 -3.64 8.42 6.90
N ASP A 317 -4.05 9.43 7.66
CA ASP A 317 -3.81 10.86 7.36
C ASP A 317 -2.34 11.21 7.03
N PRO A 318 -1.31 10.72 7.75
CA PRO A 318 0.08 11.03 7.41
C PRO A 318 0.48 10.48 6.03
N ALA A 319 -0.02 9.31 5.65
CA ALA A 319 0.25 8.71 4.35
C ALA A 319 -0.51 9.45 3.24
N MET A 320 -1.79 9.79 3.47
CA MET A 320 -2.59 10.59 2.51
C MET A 320 -1.94 11.94 2.23
N ALA A 321 -1.54 12.68 3.27
CA ALA A 321 -0.93 13.99 3.11
C ALA A 321 0.34 13.95 2.24
N LYS A 322 1.16 12.89 2.39
CA LYS A 322 2.35 12.69 1.54
C LYS A 322 1.99 12.26 0.13
N ALA A 323 1.09 11.29 -0.02
CA ALA A 323 0.66 10.80 -1.33
C ALA A 323 0.03 11.92 -2.16
N GLU A 324 -0.85 12.72 -1.56
CA GLU A 324 -1.50 13.89 -2.18
C GLU A 324 -0.49 14.93 -2.66
N ALA A 325 0.54 15.22 -1.85
CA ALA A 325 1.61 16.15 -2.21
C ALA A 325 2.46 15.65 -3.40
N MET A 326 2.41 14.36 -3.74
CA MET A 326 3.14 13.74 -4.84
C MET A 326 2.29 13.52 -6.11
N ILE A 327 1.00 13.86 -6.09
CA ILE A 327 0.10 13.63 -7.24
C ILE A 327 0.54 14.45 -8.46
N ASP A 328 0.81 13.76 -9.57
CA ASP A 328 0.92 14.39 -10.89
C ASP A 328 -0.48 14.66 -11.47
N GLN A 329 -0.74 15.92 -11.82
CA GLN A 329 -2.05 16.35 -12.30
C GLN A 329 -2.40 15.82 -13.71
N GLN A 330 -1.40 15.56 -14.55
CA GLN A 330 -1.59 14.97 -15.87
C GLN A 330 -1.89 13.48 -15.76
N GLU A 331 -1.19 12.77 -14.88
CA GLU A 331 -1.47 11.37 -14.57
C GLU A 331 -2.88 11.24 -13.97
N ARG A 332 -3.27 12.13 -13.05
CA ARG A 332 -4.63 12.19 -12.51
C ARG A 332 -5.71 12.37 -13.55
N LEU A 333 -5.49 13.24 -14.54
CA LEU A 333 -6.42 13.43 -15.64
C LEU A 333 -6.50 12.17 -16.52
N SER A 334 -5.37 11.54 -16.84
CA SER A 334 -5.30 10.30 -17.61
C SER A 334 -6.02 9.16 -16.91
N ALA A 335 -5.79 9.01 -15.61
CA ALA A 335 -6.42 8.03 -14.74
C ALA A 335 -7.94 8.25 -14.65
N SER A 336 -8.39 9.50 -14.48
CA SER A 336 -9.82 9.84 -14.52
C SER A 336 -10.47 9.48 -15.86
N TRP A 337 -9.77 9.71 -16.97
CA TRP A 337 -10.25 9.33 -18.30
C TRP A 337 -10.28 7.82 -18.52
N TYR A 338 -9.29 7.10 -18.00
CA TYR A 338 -9.31 5.64 -17.93
C TYR A 338 -10.52 5.15 -17.15
N ALA A 339 -10.76 5.71 -15.96
CA ALA A 339 -11.82 5.31 -15.06
C ALA A 339 -13.22 5.43 -15.71
N ILE A 340 -13.47 6.54 -16.43
CA ILE A 340 -14.70 6.75 -17.19
C ILE A 340 -14.88 5.65 -18.25
N ARG A 341 -13.83 5.34 -19.03
CA ARG A 341 -13.90 4.33 -20.09
C ARG A 341 -14.10 2.92 -19.53
N ALA A 342 -13.35 2.55 -18.49
CA ALA A 342 -13.45 1.25 -17.83
C ALA A 342 -14.79 1.04 -17.10
N GLY A 343 -15.38 2.12 -16.56
CA GLY A 343 -16.70 2.13 -15.94
C GLY A 343 -17.84 2.06 -16.97
N ALA A 344 -17.92 3.04 -17.87
CA ALA A 344 -19.02 3.18 -18.82
C ALA A 344 -19.06 2.04 -19.86
N PHE A 345 -17.91 1.66 -20.43
CA PHE A 345 -17.85 0.55 -21.38
C PHE A 345 -17.73 -0.83 -20.69
N GLY A 346 -17.41 -0.85 -19.39
CA GLY A 346 -17.48 -2.06 -18.58
C GLY A 346 -18.89 -2.67 -18.52
N LEU A 347 -19.95 -1.86 -18.67
CA LEU A 347 -21.33 -2.33 -18.61
C LEU A 347 -21.73 -3.24 -19.78
N VAL A 348 -21.04 -3.14 -20.93
CA VAL A 348 -21.29 -3.98 -22.12
C VAL A 348 -20.35 -5.18 -22.22
N LEU A 349 -19.33 -5.30 -21.36
CA LEU A 349 -18.39 -6.41 -21.35
C LEU A 349 -19.03 -7.80 -21.21
N PRO A 350 -20.01 -8.05 -20.32
CA PRO A 350 -20.55 -9.41 -20.14
C PRO A 350 -21.14 -9.99 -21.43
N ALA A 351 -21.80 -9.15 -22.23
CA ALA A 351 -22.35 -9.55 -23.52
C ALA A 351 -21.24 -9.90 -24.52
N ILE A 352 -20.15 -9.13 -24.53
CA ILE A 352 -19.00 -9.34 -25.41
C ILE A 352 -18.21 -10.59 -24.99
N ASN A 353 -17.94 -10.78 -23.69
CA ASN A 353 -17.26 -11.96 -23.15
C ASN A 353 -18.04 -13.24 -23.44
N THR A 354 -19.37 -13.20 -23.36
CA THR A 354 -20.23 -14.35 -23.74
C THR A 354 -20.06 -14.72 -25.22
N VAL A 355 -20.05 -13.72 -26.11
CA VAL A 355 -19.86 -13.93 -27.55
C VAL A 355 -18.45 -14.42 -27.85
N ALA A 356 -17.42 -13.81 -27.25
CA ALA A 356 -16.03 -14.19 -27.43
C ALA A 356 -15.73 -15.58 -26.87
N GLY A 357 -16.29 -15.94 -25.71
CA GLY A 357 -16.21 -17.29 -25.13
C GLY A 357 -16.85 -18.33 -26.03
N ALA A 358 -18.07 -18.08 -26.53
CA ALA A 358 -18.73 -18.98 -27.47
C ALA A 358 -17.95 -19.15 -28.79
N MET A 359 -17.31 -18.08 -29.29
CA MET A 359 -16.41 -18.16 -30.45
C MET A 359 -15.15 -18.97 -30.15
N ALA A 360 -14.51 -18.75 -28.99
CA ALA A 360 -13.32 -19.48 -28.57
C ALA A 360 -13.60 -20.98 -28.36
N ASP A 361 -14.73 -21.33 -27.73
CA ASP A 361 -15.16 -22.71 -27.55
C ASP A 361 -15.48 -23.38 -28.89
N GLY A 362 -16.12 -22.65 -29.81
CA GLY A 362 -16.35 -23.10 -31.19
C GLY A 362 -15.07 -23.33 -31.99
N LEU A 363 -14.08 -22.44 -31.86
CA LEU A 363 -12.76 -22.58 -32.48
C LEU A 363 -11.96 -23.74 -31.88
N THR A 364 -12.03 -23.93 -30.57
CA THR A 364 -11.43 -25.09 -29.87
C THR A 364 -12.05 -26.40 -30.36
N THR A 365 -13.37 -26.42 -30.53
CA THR A 365 -14.12 -27.56 -31.06
C THR A 365 -13.71 -27.87 -32.51
N LEU A 366 -13.58 -26.84 -33.36
CA LEU A 366 -13.09 -26.98 -34.74
C LEU A 366 -11.64 -27.47 -34.79
N LEU A 367 -10.76 -26.96 -33.93
CA LEU A 367 -9.38 -27.45 -33.79
C LEU A 367 -9.34 -28.92 -33.38
N GLY A 368 -10.19 -29.32 -32.42
CA GLY A 368 -10.37 -30.73 -32.02
C GLY A 368 -10.78 -31.63 -33.18
N TYR A 369 -11.70 -31.16 -34.05
CA TYR A 369 -12.08 -31.89 -35.27
C TYR A 369 -10.94 -31.97 -36.29
N THR A 370 -10.14 -30.92 -36.47
CA THR A 370 -9.00 -30.96 -37.40
C THR A 370 -7.88 -31.92 -36.96
N GLN A 371 -7.73 -32.14 -35.65
CA GLN A 371 -6.78 -33.11 -35.09
C GLN A 371 -7.29 -34.56 -35.15
N LEU A 372 -8.61 -34.77 -35.14
CA LEU A 372 -9.24 -36.10 -35.34
C LEU A 372 -9.28 -36.53 -36.82
N THR A 373 -9.01 -35.61 -37.76
CA THR A 373 -9.02 -35.87 -39.21
C THR A 373 -7.63 -35.95 -39.87
N GLN A 374 -6.55 -35.99 -39.10
CA GLN A 374 -5.25 -36.42 -39.64
C GLN A 374 -5.14 -37.96 -39.55
N PRO A 375 -4.87 -38.68 -40.66
CA PRO A 375 -4.71 -40.14 -40.65
C PRO A 375 -3.47 -40.62 -39.91
#